data_AF-Q4THM3-F1
#
_entry.id   AF-Q4THM3-F1
#
_cell.length_a   1.000
_cell.length_b   1.000
_cell.length_c   1.000
_cell.angle_alpha   90.00
_cell.angle_beta   90.00
_cell.angle_gamma   90.00
#
_symmetry.space_group_name_H-M   'P 1'
#
loop_
_entity.id
_entity.type
_entity.pdbx_description
1 polymer ?
#
loop_
_entity_poly.entity_id
_entity_poly.type
_entity_poly.pdbx_seq_one_letter_code
_entity_poly.pdbx_strand_id
1 'polypeptide(L)' 'MEARLFLLPLVCLWLLHLRVSADSTCKLKAKFNLSGYKSVEKKTVVVGGMFPVHMRVASSGRNTSRVPVSSGCEG' A
#
# COMPACT_ATOMS: atom_id res chain seq x y z
N MET A 1 -30.87 31.60 11.59
CA MET A 1 -30.24 30.39 12.14
C MET A 1 -29.55 29.65 11.00
N GLU A 2 -28.84 30.40 10.15
CA GLU A 2 -28.55 29.99 8.77
C GLU A 2 -27.09 29.55 8.58
N ALA A 3 -26.16 30.11 9.37
CA ALA A 3 -24.73 29.82 9.23
C ALA A 3 -24.37 28.36 9.52
N ARG A 4 -25.08 27.70 10.46
CA ARG A 4 -24.86 26.28 10.78
C ARG A 4 -25.28 25.34 9.64
N LEU A 5 -26.30 25.71 8.87
CA LEU A 5 -26.84 24.87 7.81
C LEU A 5 -25.93 24.83 6.58
N PHE A 6 -25.21 25.92 6.30
CA PHE A 6 -24.21 25.99 5.22
C PHE A 6 -22.85 25.38 5.57
N LEU A 7 -22.50 25.28 6.86
CA LEU A 7 -21.23 24.70 7.31
C LEU A 7 -21.20 23.18 7.17
N LEU A 8 -22.32 22.50 7.38
CA LEU A 8 -22.44 21.04 7.23
C LEU A 8 -22.10 20.53 5.81
N PRO A 9 -22.72 21.03 4.73
CA PRO A 9 -22.39 20.58 3.38
C PRO A 9 -20.96 20.93 3.00
N LEU A 10 -20.41 22.05 3.49
CA LEU A 10 -19.03 22.43 3.27
C LEU A 10 -18.04 21.44 3.92
N VAL A 11 -18.30 21.03 5.16
CA VAL A 11 -17.51 20.02 5.88
C VAL A 11 -17.62 18.66 5.19
N CYS A 12 -18.82 18.25 4.76
CA CYS A 12 -19.00 17.01 4.00
C CYS A 12 -18.22 17.02 2.68
N LEU A 13 -18.27 18.12 1.94
CA LEU A 13 -17.54 18.27 0.68
C LEU A 13 -16.02 18.21 0.89
N TRP A 14 -15.52 18.86 1.95
CA TRP A 14 -14.11 18.78 2.34
C TRP A 14 -13.67 17.38 2.73
N LEU A 15 -14.47 16.66 3.53
CA LEU A 15 -14.17 15.28 3.92
C LEU A 15 -14.13 14.34 2.71
N LEU A 16 -15.01 14.54 1.72
CA LEU A 16 -15.00 13.76 0.48
C LEU A 16 -13.78 14.08 -0.39
N HIS A 17 -13.42 15.37 -0.53
CA HIS A 17 -12.22 15.78 -1.26
C HIS A 17 -10.94 15.21 -0.65
N LEU A 18 -10.84 15.16 0.69
CA LEU A 18 -9.69 14.59 1.39
C LEU A 18 -9.53 13.08 1.10
N ARG A 19 -10.63 12.35 0.92
CA ARG A 19 -10.57 10.91 0.58
C ARG A 19 -10.18 10.66 -0.88
N VAL A 20 -10.62 11.52 -1.80
CA VAL A 20 -10.32 11.39 -3.24
C VAL A 20 -8.88 11.79 -3.56
N SER A 21 -8.28 12.71 -2.81
CA SER A 21 -6.93 13.21 -3.08
C SER A 21 -5.80 12.29 -2.61
N ALA A 22 -6.11 11.09 -2.09
CA ALA A 22 -5.10 10.08 -1.80
C ALA A 22 -4.64 9.42 -3.11
N ASP A 23 -3.69 10.08 -3.77
CA ASP A 23 -3.07 9.59 -4.99
C ASP A 23 -2.30 8.30 -4.69
N SER A 24 -2.79 7.16 -5.19
CA SER A 24 -2.15 5.85 -5.02
C SER A 24 -0.93 5.76 -5.93
N THR A 25 0.11 6.55 -5.62
CA THR A 25 1.37 6.48 -6.34
C THR A 25 2.10 5.20 -5.92
N CYS A 26 1.91 4.13 -6.69
CA CYS A 26 2.71 2.91 -6.57
C CYS A 26 4.09 3.16 -7.21
N LYS A 27 4.88 4.06 -6.62
CA LYS A 27 6.28 4.28 -7.01
C LYS A 27 7.18 3.79 -5.89
N LEU A 28 8.25 3.07 -6.26
CA LEU A 28 9.32 2.78 -5.32
C LEU A 28 9.83 4.09 -4.72
N LYS A 29 9.73 4.24 -3.39
CA LYS A 29 10.20 5.44 -2.68
C LYS A 29 11.73 5.58 -2.70
N ALA A 30 12.46 4.56 -3.13
CA ALA A 30 13.91 4.54 -3.16
C ALA A 30 14.45 3.86 -4.42
N LYS A 31 15.62 4.33 -4.87
CA LYS A 31 16.40 3.72 -5.95
C LYS A 31 17.50 2.88 -5.34
N PHE A 32 17.64 1.64 -5.81
CA PHE A 32 18.76 0.78 -5.40
C PHE A 32 20.07 1.42 -5.87
N ASN A 33 20.98 1.66 -4.93
CA ASN A 33 22.32 2.16 -5.25
C ASN A 33 23.25 0.98 -5.52
N LEU A 34 23.67 0.82 -6.78
CA LEU A 34 24.55 -0.26 -7.20
C LEU A 34 26.03 0.13 -7.26
N SER A 35 26.39 1.39 -7.00
CA SER A 35 27.77 1.87 -7.12
C SER A 35 28.73 1.28 -6.09
N GLY A 36 28.22 0.77 -4.97
CA GLY A 36 29.00 0.09 -3.92
C GLY A 36 29.40 -1.34 -4.25
N TYR A 37 28.83 -1.96 -5.29
CA TYR A 37 29.15 -3.33 -5.67
C TYR A 37 30.44 -3.37 -6.51
N LYS A 38 31.59 -3.41 -5.81
CA LYS A 38 32.90 -3.52 -6.44
C LYS A 38 33.15 -4.99 -6.84
N SER A 39 33.07 -5.26 -8.14
CA SER A 39 33.56 -6.48 -8.79
C SER A 39 33.04 -7.80 -8.19
N VAL A 40 31.78 -8.12 -8.48
CA VAL A 40 31.31 -9.52 -8.41
C VAL A 40 32.09 -10.33 -9.44
N GLU A 41 32.67 -11.47 -9.05
CA GLU A 41 33.40 -12.41 -9.94
C GLU A 41 32.68 -12.77 -11.25
N LYS A 42 31.36 -12.50 -11.33
CA LYS A 42 30.50 -12.83 -12.46
C LYS A 42 29.79 -11.61 -13.09
N LYS A 43 30.14 -10.36 -12.74
CA LYS A 43 29.48 -9.10 -13.18
C LYS A 43 27.96 -9.02 -12.92
N THR A 44 27.35 -10.02 -12.30
CA THR A 44 25.91 -10.08 -12.02
C THR A 44 25.63 -9.86 -10.54
N VAL A 45 24.69 -8.97 -10.24
CA VAL A 45 24.20 -8.70 -8.88
C VAL A 45 22.73 -9.08 -8.81
N VAL A 46 22.34 -9.84 -7.79
CA VAL A 46 20.93 -10.14 -7.49
C VAL A 46 20.48 -9.20 -6.38
N VAL A 47 19.40 -8.47 -6.61
CA VAL A 47 18.82 -7.53 -5.64
C VAL A 47 17.42 -7.99 -5.28
N GLY A 48 17.22 -8.37 -4.02
CA GLY A 48 15.90 -8.67 -3.47
C GLY A 48 15.19 -7.40 -3.02
N GLY A 49 13.87 -7.34 -3.20
CA GLY A 49 13.03 -6.24 -2.72
C GLY A 49 11.67 -6.75 -2.26
N MET A 50 11.12 -6.12 -1.23
CA MET A 50 9.78 -6.42 -0.72
C MET A 50 8.93 -5.15 -0.83
N PHE A 51 7.81 -5.26 -1.53
CA PHE A 51 6.92 -4.14 -1.81
C PHE A 51 5.50 -4.51 -1.42
N PRO A 52 4.76 -3.62 -0.73
CA PRO A 52 3.35 -3.83 -0.46
C PRO A 52 2.58 -3.67 -1.78
N VAL A 53 2.35 -4.78 -2.48
CA VAL A 53 1.54 -4.81 -3.71
C VAL A 53 0.06 -4.70 -3.38
N HIS A 54 -0.35 -5.28 -2.26
CA HIS A 54 -1.72 -5.25 -1.76
C HIS A 54 -1.76 -4.60 -0.38
N MET A 55 -2.86 -3.96 -0.06
CA MET A 55 -3.06 -3.23 1.20
C MET A 55 -3.23 -4.17 2.39
N ARG A 56 -3.76 -5.39 2.17
CA ARG A 56 -4.04 -6.34 3.25
C ARG A 56 -4.00 -7.80 2.81
N VAL A 57 -4.01 -8.68 3.80
CA VAL A 57 -4.23 -10.12 3.63
C VAL A 57 -5.74 -10.38 3.64
N ALA A 58 -6.20 -11.27 2.77
CA ALA A 58 -7.59 -11.69 2.71
C ALA A 58 -7.99 -12.40 4.02
N SER A 59 -9.12 -12.00 4.59
CA SER A 59 -9.67 -12.66 5.77
C SER A 59 -10.20 -14.03 5.36
N SER A 60 -9.60 -15.09 5.89
CA SER A 60 -10.13 -16.44 5.78
C SER A 60 -10.72 -16.85 7.13
N GLY A 61 -11.95 -17.36 7.12
CA GLY A 61 -12.55 -17.97 8.30
C GLY A 61 -11.69 -19.13 8.77
N ARG A 62 -10.85 -18.90 9.78
CA ARG A 62 -9.83 -19.84 10.24
C ARG A 62 -10.50 -21.01 10.97
N ASN A 63 -10.83 -22.05 10.22
CA ASN A 63 -11.29 -23.31 10.81
C ASN A 63 -10.06 -24.14 11.22
N THR A 64 -9.78 -24.24 12.52
CA THR A 64 -8.58 -24.91 13.07
C THR A 64 -8.59 -26.43 12.90
N SER A 65 -9.71 -26.99 12.43
CA SER A 65 -9.90 -28.42 12.19
C SER A 65 -9.26 -28.94 10.90
N ARG A 66 -8.82 -28.04 10.00
CA ARG A 66 -8.19 -28.39 8.71
C ARG A 66 -6.80 -27.79 8.61
N VAL A 67 -5.95 -28.42 7.80
CA VAL A 67 -4.61 -27.90 7.49
C VAL A 67 -4.74 -26.50 6.90
N PRO A 68 -4.01 -25.50 7.43
CA PRO A 68 -4.10 -24.14 6.93
C PRO A 68 -3.56 -24.05 5.50
N VAL A 69 -4.29 -23.35 4.64
CA VAL A 69 -3.82 -22.93 3.31
C VAL A 69 -3.32 -21.49 3.38
N SER A 70 -2.42 -21.11 2.47
CA SER A 70 -1.96 -19.72 2.40
C SER A 70 -3.13 -18.79 2.15
N SER A 71 -3.20 -17.72 2.94
CA SER A 71 -4.16 -16.64 2.69
C SER A 71 -3.80 -15.91 1.40
N GLY A 72 -4.82 -15.45 0.68
CA GLY A 72 -4.65 -14.52 -0.43
C GLY A 72 -4.32 -13.10 0.06
N CYS A 73 -3.96 -12.23 -0.87
CA CYS A 73 -3.81 -10.79 -0.62
C CYS A 73 -4.98 -10.04 -1.29
N GLU A 74 -5.42 -8.91 -0.72
CA GLU A 74 -6.56 -8.11 -1.19
C GLU A 74 -6.31 -6.62 -0.98
N GLY A 75 -7.00 -5.78 -1.77
CA GLY A 75 -6.89 -4.32 -1.73
C GLY A 75 -5.81 -3.84 -2.67
#